data_AF-A0ABD0T1Q6-F1
#
_entry.id   AF-A0ABD0T1Q6-F1
#
_cell.length_a   1.000
_cell.length_b   1.000
_cell.length_c   1.000
_cell.angle_alpha   90.00
_cell.angle_beta   90.00
_cell.angle_gamma   90.00
#
_symmetry.space_group_name_H-M   'P 1'
#
loop_
_entity.id
_entity.type
_entity.pdbx_description
1 polymer ?
#
loop_
_entity_poly.entity_id
_entity_poly.type
_entity_poly.pdbx_seq_one_letter_code
_entity_poly.pdbx_strand_id
1 'polypeptide(L)'
;MVTTTIQRLKLKYLPIWNLLLKIHFITSKKGYKLLVFEQYTYAQNFRSKNRVSWACSSRCSKKCNAQVRLTNDGELLVLNNEHTHPPPIFYVNEKGEYVRVTDKQMNKMVDEDEDMEYLDLNLEVKCEEEK
;
A
#
# COMPACT_ATOMS: atom_id res chain seq x y z
N MET A 1 -0.52 -49.34 7.78
CA MET A 1 0.76 -48.67 7.47
C MET A 1 0.40 -47.33 6.86
N VAL A 2 0.37 -46.28 7.68
CA VAL A 2 -0.06 -44.95 7.25
C VAL A 2 1.17 -44.09 6.99
N THR A 3 1.18 -43.47 5.82
CA THR A 3 2.28 -42.77 5.17
C THR A 3 2.76 -41.59 5.98
N THR A 4 4.03 -41.64 6.41
CA THR A 4 4.71 -40.49 7.02
C THR A 4 5.36 -39.67 5.91
N THR A 5 4.60 -38.73 5.35
CA THR A 5 5.17 -37.60 4.60
C THR A 5 4.50 -36.34 5.12
N ILE A 6 4.79 -36.02 6.39
CA ILE A 6 4.47 -34.71 6.94
C ILE A 6 5.24 -33.70 6.11
N GLN A 7 4.48 -32.98 5.28
CA GLN A 7 4.88 -31.91 4.39
C GLN A 7 5.79 -30.94 5.13
N ARG A 8 7.09 -31.15 4.97
CA ARG A 8 8.16 -30.25 5.36
C ARG A 8 8.16 -29.05 4.41
N LEU A 9 7.10 -28.25 4.42
CA LEU A 9 6.97 -26.99 3.67
C LEU A 9 5.82 -26.08 4.17
N LYS A 10 5.32 -26.25 5.41
CA LYS A 10 4.41 -25.28 6.08
C LYS A 10 5.15 -24.37 7.06
N LEU A 11 6.29 -23.83 6.65
CA LEU A 11 7.00 -22.74 7.34
C LEU A 11 7.29 -21.60 6.36
N LYS A 12 6.22 -21.02 5.80
CA LYS A 12 6.26 -19.71 5.10
C LYS A 12 5.07 -18.81 5.45
N TYR A 13 4.29 -19.18 6.47
CA TYR A 13 3.30 -18.29 7.05
C TYR A 13 4.04 -17.40 8.04
N LEU A 14 4.39 -16.20 7.57
CA LEU A 14 5.03 -15.18 8.39
C LEU A 14 4.17 -14.93 9.64
N PRO A 15 4.79 -14.85 10.83
CA PRO A 15 4.10 -14.82 12.12
C PRO A 15 3.21 -13.58 12.25
N ILE A 16 2.29 -13.62 13.21
CA ILE A 16 1.17 -12.68 13.53
C ILE A 16 1.61 -11.20 13.75
N TRP A 17 2.87 -10.87 13.48
CA TRP A 17 3.50 -9.57 13.58
C TRP A 17 3.18 -8.65 12.39
N ASN A 18 2.55 -9.17 11.31
CA ASN A 18 1.95 -8.34 10.25
C ASN A 18 0.63 -7.66 10.66
N LEU A 19 0.19 -7.78 11.92
CA LEU A 19 -1.08 -7.26 12.40
C LEU A 19 -0.98 -6.20 13.52
N LEU A 20 0.19 -5.63 13.78
CA LEU A 20 0.33 -4.70 14.93
C LEU A 20 0.90 -3.30 14.63
N LEU A 21 1.30 -3.00 13.39
CA LEU A 21 1.41 -1.60 12.96
C LEU A 21 0.90 -1.43 11.53
N LYS A 22 -0.36 -0.99 11.41
CA LYS A 22 -0.92 -0.45 10.17
C LYS A 22 -0.17 0.80 9.66
N ILE A 23 0.75 1.33 10.46
CA ILE A 23 1.39 2.63 10.27
C ILE A 23 2.91 2.45 10.26
N HIS A 24 3.59 2.95 9.24
CA HIS A 24 5.06 3.01 9.22
C HIS A 24 5.53 4.16 8.33
N PHE A 25 6.84 4.43 8.33
CA PHE A 25 7.44 5.44 7.47
C PHE A 25 8.29 4.81 6.40
N ILE A 26 8.24 5.38 5.20
CA ILE A 26 9.11 5.04 4.08
C ILE A 26 9.82 6.28 3.57
N THR A 27 10.91 6.08 2.85
CA THR A 27 11.62 7.13 2.12
C THR A 27 11.40 6.90 0.63
N SER A 28 10.82 7.90 -0.04
CA SER A 28 10.66 7.88 -1.50
C SER A 28 12.02 8.00 -2.21
N LYS A 29 12.10 7.60 -3.48
CA LYS A 29 13.27 7.81 -4.36
C LYS A 29 13.80 9.26 -4.37
N LYS A 30 12.94 10.25 -4.14
CA LYS A 30 13.34 11.68 -4.08
C LYS A 30 13.83 12.11 -2.69
N GLY A 31 13.95 11.20 -1.73
CA GLY A 31 14.37 11.46 -0.36
C GLY A 31 13.25 11.97 0.57
N TYR A 32 12.01 12.13 0.08
CA TYR A 32 10.90 12.55 0.95
C TYR A 32 10.44 11.42 1.85
N LYS A 33 10.29 11.73 3.15
CA LYS A 33 9.65 10.86 4.14
C LYS A 33 8.14 10.83 3.91
N LEU A 34 7.58 9.63 3.77
CA LEU A 34 6.14 9.40 3.62
C LEU A 34 5.63 8.56 4.79
N LEU A 35 4.42 8.85 5.21
CA LEU A 35 3.67 8.03 6.15
C LEU A 35 2.86 7.00 5.36
N VAL A 36 3.00 5.73 5.70
CA VAL A 36 2.17 4.65 5.17
C VAL A 36 1.10 4.33 6.20
N PHE A 37 -0.16 4.33 5.78
CA PHE A 37 -1.31 3.92 6.59
C PHE A 37 -2.36 3.25 5.69
N GLU A 38 -2.81 2.06 6.09
CA GLU A 38 -3.82 1.27 5.36
C GLU A 38 -3.52 1.11 3.86
N GLN A 39 -2.26 0.83 3.52
CA GLN A 39 -1.75 0.66 2.14
C GLN A 39 -1.69 1.95 1.30
N TYR A 40 -2.09 3.09 1.86
CA TYR A 40 -1.94 4.39 1.23
C TYR A 40 -0.73 5.14 1.77
N THR A 41 -0.16 6.00 0.93
CA THR A 41 0.95 6.88 1.30
C THR A 41 0.48 8.31 1.47
N TYR A 42 0.98 8.97 2.51
CA TYR A 42 0.66 10.34 2.86
C TYR A 42 1.95 11.15 2.93
N ALA A 43 1.92 12.36 2.36
CA ALA A 43 2.99 13.34 2.44
C ALA A 43 2.68 14.37 3.54
N GLN A 44 3.72 14.84 4.22
CA GLN A 44 3.57 15.88 5.25
C GLN A 44 2.98 17.14 4.61
N ASN A 45 1.84 17.59 5.12
CA ASN A 45 1.14 18.78 4.63
C ASN A 45 1.39 19.99 5.55
N PHE A 46 1.28 19.78 6.87
CA PHE A 46 1.43 20.85 7.84
C PHE A 46 1.98 20.29 9.16
N ARG A 47 2.81 21.06 9.86
CA ARG A 47 3.37 20.69 11.16
C ARG A 47 3.02 21.75 12.18
N SER A 48 2.45 21.32 13.30
CA SER A 48 2.24 22.12 14.51
C SER A 48 3.17 21.64 15.62
N LYS A 49 3.13 22.31 16.79
CA LYS A 49 3.97 21.97 17.95
C LYS A 49 3.89 20.49 18.37
N ASN A 50 2.67 19.94 18.44
CA ASN A 50 2.43 18.61 19.01
C ASN A 50 1.95 17.56 17.99
N ARG A 51 1.87 17.93 16.71
CA ARG A 51 1.20 17.11 15.69
C ARG A 51 1.63 17.46 14.29
N VAL A 52 1.54 16.49 13.41
CA VAL A 52 1.83 16.61 11.97
C VAL A 52 0.61 16.14 11.20
N SER A 53 0.07 17.00 10.33
CA SER A 53 -0.98 16.64 9.38
C SER A 53 -0.34 16.10 8.10
N TRP A 54 -0.82 14.94 7.65
CA TRP A 54 -0.37 14.23 6.47
C TRP A 54 -1.55 14.08 5.50
N ALA A 55 -1.36 14.47 4.26
CA ALA A 55 -2.39 14.32 3.23
C ALA A 55 -1.97 13.27 2.22
N CYS A 56 -2.93 12.61 1.56
CA CYS A 56 -2.63 11.59 0.56
C CYS A 56 -1.59 12.10 -0.45
N SER A 57 -0.55 11.30 -0.71
CA SER A 57 0.53 11.68 -1.64
C SER A 57 0.02 11.90 -3.06
N SER A 58 -1.15 11.34 -3.39
CA SER A 58 -1.82 11.51 -4.68
C SER A 58 -2.85 12.65 -4.68
N ARG A 59 -2.85 13.53 -3.66
CA ARG A 59 -3.79 14.66 -3.58
C ARG A 59 -3.76 15.55 -4.83
N CYS A 60 -2.58 15.97 -5.29
CA CYS A 60 -2.49 16.80 -6.49
C CYS A 60 -2.75 16.01 -7.78
N SER A 61 -2.25 14.77 -7.86
CA SER A 61 -2.32 13.97 -9.10
C SER A 61 -3.67 13.31 -9.36
N LYS A 62 -4.41 12.95 -8.31
CA LYS A 62 -5.68 12.20 -8.36
C LYS A 62 -6.83 12.92 -7.64
N LYS A 63 -6.65 14.21 -7.29
CA LYS A 63 -7.62 15.04 -6.57
C LYS A 63 -8.13 14.37 -5.27
N CYS A 64 -7.26 13.62 -4.60
CA CYS A 64 -7.61 12.87 -3.40
C CYS A 64 -7.59 13.78 -2.15
N ASN A 65 -8.64 13.69 -1.33
CA ASN A 65 -8.82 14.51 -0.14
C ASN A 65 -8.57 13.74 1.18
N ALA A 66 -8.10 12.49 1.12
CA ALA A 66 -7.77 11.71 2.31
C ALA A 66 -6.66 12.39 3.11
N GLN A 67 -6.83 12.42 4.43
CA GLN A 67 -5.96 13.13 5.36
C GLN A 67 -5.95 12.43 6.72
N VAL A 68 -4.76 12.35 7.30
CA VAL A 68 -4.54 11.86 8.66
C VAL A 68 -3.66 12.83 9.42
N ARG A 69 -3.59 12.67 10.73
CA ARG A 69 -2.79 13.50 11.63
C ARG A 69 -2.11 12.60 12.65
N LEU A 70 -0.81 12.74 12.77
CA LEU A 70 0.00 11.98 13.72
C LEU A 70 0.44 12.92 14.84
N THR A 71 0.14 12.58 16.09
CA THR A 71 0.64 13.30 17.27
C THR A 71 2.11 12.93 17.53
N ASN A 72 2.83 13.76 18.29
CA ASN A 72 4.20 13.45 18.69
C ASN A 72 4.26 12.22 19.59
N ASP A 73 3.16 11.89 20.29
CA ASP A 73 3.02 10.72 21.17
C ASP A 73 2.71 9.43 20.38
N GLY A 74 2.61 9.52 19.04
CA GLY A 74 2.41 8.38 18.15
C GLY A 74 0.95 8.04 17.85
N GLU A 75 0.00 8.85 18.30
CA GLU A 75 -1.43 8.64 18.03
C GLU A 75 -1.80 9.11 16.61
N LEU A 76 -2.46 8.25 15.84
CA LEU A 76 -2.96 8.57 14.52
C LEU A 76 -4.46 8.92 14.58
N LEU A 77 -4.78 10.14 14.21
CA LEU A 77 -6.14 10.61 13.99
C LEU A 77 -6.44 10.62 12.47
N VAL A 78 -7.45 9.86 12.07
CA VAL A 78 -7.97 9.89 10.69
C VAL A 78 -8.92 11.07 10.55
N LEU A 79 -8.62 12.00 9.65
CA LEU A 79 -9.46 13.17 9.37
C LEU A 79 -10.40 12.92 8.20
N ASN A 80 -9.90 12.21 7.18
CA ASN A 80 -10.68 11.71 6.05
C ASN A 80 -10.00 10.45 5.51
N ASN A 81 -10.74 9.34 5.38
CA ASN A 81 -10.24 8.07 4.85
C ASN A 81 -10.73 7.76 3.43
N GLU A 82 -11.51 8.65 2.81
CA GLU A 82 -12.05 8.42 1.47
C GLU A 82 -10.99 8.74 0.41
N HIS A 83 -10.61 7.70 -0.34
CA HIS A 83 -9.67 7.82 -1.46
C HIS A 83 -10.42 7.75 -2.78
N THR A 84 -10.05 8.64 -3.70
CA THR A 84 -10.58 8.69 -5.08
C THR A 84 -9.81 7.76 -6.02
N HIS A 85 -9.01 6.86 -5.49
CA HIS A 85 -8.11 6.00 -6.25
C HIS A 85 -7.73 4.73 -5.50
N PRO A 86 -7.32 3.66 -6.23
CA PRO A 86 -6.79 2.46 -5.60
C PRO A 86 -5.44 2.74 -4.90
N PRO A 87 -5.05 1.88 -3.95
CA PRO A 87 -3.74 1.95 -3.31
C PRO A 87 -2.59 1.94 -4.33
N PRO A 88 -1.53 2.73 -4.11
CA PRO A 88 -0.32 2.67 -4.91
C PRO A 88 0.45 1.35 -4.70
N ILE A 89 1.02 0.81 -5.79
CA ILE A 89 1.95 -0.32 -5.73
C ILE A 89 3.38 0.22 -5.66
N PHE A 90 4.19 -0.39 -4.80
CA PHE A 90 5.61 -0.07 -4.63
C PHE A 90 6.46 -1.33 -4.68
N TYR A 91 7.72 -1.18 -5.11
CA TYR A 91 8.79 -2.13 -4.85
C TYR A 91 9.96 -1.42 -4.15
N VAL A 92 10.81 -2.21 -3.51
CA VAL A 92 12.05 -1.72 -2.88
C VAL A 92 13.20 -2.00 -3.83
N ASN A 93 13.99 -0.98 -4.17
CA ASN A 93 15.17 -1.16 -5.02
C ASN A 93 16.38 -1.70 -4.23
N GLU A 94 17.48 -2.00 -4.91
CA GLU A 94 18.73 -2.49 -4.30
C GLU A 94 19.30 -1.56 -3.21
N LYS A 95 18.91 -0.28 -3.22
CA LYS A 95 19.34 0.73 -2.24
C LYS A 95 18.39 0.82 -1.03
N GLY A 96 17.34 0.01 -0.98
CA GLY A 96 16.33 0.06 0.08
C GLY A 96 15.31 1.19 -0.08
N GLU A 97 15.24 1.85 -1.24
CA GLU A 97 14.32 2.95 -1.51
C GLU A 97 12.98 2.44 -2.04
N TYR A 98 11.88 3.05 -1.59
CA TYR A 98 10.55 2.71 -2.09
C TYR A 98 10.27 3.45 -3.40
N VAL A 99 10.04 2.67 -4.46
CA VAL A 99 9.77 3.17 -5.81
C VAL A 99 8.34 2.83 -6.19
N ARG A 100 7.56 3.86 -6.52
CA ARG A 100 6.17 3.69 -6.99
C ARG A 100 6.17 3.10 -8.39
N VAL A 101 5.41 2.02 -8.57
CA VAL A 101 5.16 1.44 -9.89
C VAL A 101 4.20 2.35 -10.65
N THR A 102 4.58 2.70 -11.88
CA THR A 102 3.70 3.41 -12.83
C THR A 102 3.02 2.41 -13.74
N ASP A 103 1.91 2.79 -14.37
CA ASP A 103 1.17 1.91 -15.29
C ASP A 103 2.07 1.39 -16.42
N LYS A 104 2.99 2.22 -16.91
CA LYS A 104 4.00 1.84 -17.91
C LYS A 104 4.95 0.75 -17.41
N GLN A 105 5.33 0.80 -16.14
CA GLN A 105 6.20 -0.19 -15.52
C GLN A 105 5.44 -1.48 -15.19
N MET A 106 4.16 -1.37 -14.87
CA MET A 106 3.30 -2.52 -14.60
C MET A 106 3.14 -3.38 -15.86
N ASN A 107 2.83 -2.76 -17.00
CA ASN A 107 2.68 -3.48 -18.27
C ASN A 107 3.96 -4.22 -18.67
N LYS A 108 5.13 -3.58 -18.48
CA LYS A 108 6.42 -4.22 -18.79
C LYS A 108 6.72 -5.44 -17.90
N MET A 109 6.29 -5.43 -16.64
CA MET A 109 6.46 -6.59 -15.74
C MET A 109 5.54 -7.74 -16.13
N VAL A 110 4.37 -7.45 -16.74
CA VAL A 110 3.43 -8.46 -17.23
C VAL A 110 3.94 -9.09 -18.54
N ASP A 111 4.59 -8.31 -19.41
CA ASP A 111 5.12 -8.81 -20.69
C ASP A 111 6.36 -9.73 -20.53
N GLU A 112 6.99 -9.79 -19.35
CA GLU A 112 8.17 -10.63 -19.07
C GLU A 112 7.81 -11.99 -18.39
N ASP A 113 6.52 -12.26 -18.12
CA ASP A 113 6.00 -13.45 -17.43
C ASP A 113 4.89 -14.17 -18.26
N GLU A 114 5.13 -14.51 -19.54
CA GLU A 114 4.11 -15.18 -20.38
C GLU A 114 3.74 -16.64 -19.97
N ASP A 115 4.37 -17.24 -18.95
CA ASP A 115 4.10 -18.63 -18.54
C ASP A 115 3.33 -18.79 -17.21
N MET A 116 2.79 -17.72 -16.62
CA MET A 116 2.07 -17.81 -15.34
C MET A 116 0.59 -17.45 -15.48
N GLU A 117 -0.24 -18.48 -15.61
CA GLU A 117 -1.70 -18.43 -15.60
C GLU A 117 -2.21 -17.85 -14.27
N TYR A 118 -2.51 -16.55 -14.25
CA TYR A 118 -3.20 -15.90 -13.14
C TYR A 118 -4.70 -16.18 -13.26
N LEU A 119 -5.27 -16.87 -12.26
CA LEU A 119 -6.72 -16.93 -12.09
C LEU A 119 -7.24 -15.53 -11.85
N ASP A 120 -8.00 -15.03 -12.82
CA ASP A 120 -8.68 -13.74 -12.79
C ASP A 120 -9.71 -13.74 -11.64
N LEU A 121 -9.37 -13.06 -10.54
CA LEU A 121 -10.27 -12.84 -9.42
C LEU A 121 -11.16 -11.60 -9.63
N ASN A 122 -11.08 -10.92 -10.78
CA ASN A 122 -12.07 -9.92 -11.15
C ASN A 122 -13.28 -10.61 -11.81
N LEU A 123 -14.04 -11.35 -11.01
CA LEU A 123 -15.41 -11.66 -11.39
C LEU A 123 -16.20 -10.33 -11.41
N GLU A 124 -16.67 -9.98 -12.60
CA GLU A 124 -17.43 -8.79 -12.97
C GLU A 124 -18.47 -8.38 -11.90
N VAL A 125 -18.30 -7.22 -11.28
CA VAL A 125 -19.43 -6.50 -10.68
C VAL A 125 -20.12 -5.75 -11.82
N LYS A 126 -21.07 -6.42 -12.48
CA LYS A 126 -22.08 -5.75 -13.30
C LYS A 126 -22.97 -4.94 -12.36
N CYS A 127 -22.82 -3.62 -12.37
CA CYS A 127 -23.89 -2.73 -11.95
C CYS A 127 -24.87 -2.62 -13.12
N GLU A 128 -25.98 -3.35 -13.06
CA GLU A 128 -27.14 -3.06 -13.90
C GLU A 128 -27.73 -1.71 -13.45
N GLU A 129 -27.83 -0.77 -14.39
CA GLU A 129 -28.66 0.41 -14.25
C GLU A 129 -30.13 -0.01 -14.33
N GLU A 130 -30.87 0.08 -13.22
CA GLU A 130 -32.34 0.09 -13.26
C GLU A 130 -32.86 1.48 -12.90
N LYS A 131 -33.25 2.19 -13.97
CA LYS A 131 -34.48 2.96 -14.20
C LYS A 131 -35.00 3.96 -13.17
#